data_AF-A0A0S8K0Q1-F1
#
_entry.id   AF-A0A0S8K0Q1-F1
#
_cell.length_a   1.000
_cell.length_b   1.000
_cell.length_c   1.000
_cell.angle_alpha   90.00
_cell.angle_beta   90.00
_cell.angle_gamma   90.00
#
_symmetry.space_group_name_H-M   'P 1'
#
loop_
_entity.id
_entity.type
_entity.pdbx_description
1 polymer ?
#
loop_
_entity_poly.entity_id
_entity_poly.type
_entity_poly.pdbx_seq_one_letter_code
_entity_poly.pdbx_strand_id
1 'polypeptide(L)'
;MLLFLLHKYKDTYQQLWEIKACHINTGFPGWNPAGLQKFLRAHEIESIVVSTKIYKRIQRVDDKCFFCSRARRKQLMEIAEESNITNIALAHHQEDVAETLLLNMLYAGRMSTLLPRQPIVHGRLVLIRPLYYMNKETILEIARAFHLKSHGDFCPYYKNSRREMIREKLNVMKKKNPDIYTNIFRSIFNVKQSYMPS
;
A
#
# COMPACT_ATOMS: atom_id res chain seq x y z
N MET A 1 -11.14 -1.11 0.71
CA MET A 1 -11.31 -0.05 -0.32
C MET A 1 -10.80 -0.49 -1.68
N LEU A 2 -9.49 -0.70 -1.88
CA LEU A 2 -8.94 -1.06 -3.20
C LEU A 2 -9.72 -2.20 -3.89
N LEU A 3 -9.89 -3.33 -3.20
CA LEU A 3 -10.59 -4.49 -3.74
C LEU A 3 -12.02 -4.16 -4.16
N PHE A 4 -12.75 -3.41 -3.32
CA PHE A 4 -14.10 -2.95 -3.61
C PHE A 4 -14.16 -2.09 -4.87
N LEU A 5 -13.25 -1.12 -5.01
CA LEU A 5 -13.21 -0.25 -6.19
C LEU A 5 -12.86 -1.02 -7.46
N LEU A 6 -11.89 -1.94 -7.39
CA LEU A 6 -11.51 -2.77 -8.54
C LEU A 6 -12.65 -3.70 -8.96
N HIS A 7 -13.32 -4.35 -8.00
CA HIS A 7 -14.47 -5.20 -8.28
C HIS A 7 -15.63 -4.39 -8.89
N LYS A 8 -15.98 -3.24 -8.29
CA LYS A 8 -17.01 -2.36 -8.85
C LYS A 8 -16.65 -1.85 -10.25
N TYR A 9 -15.38 -1.50 -10.49
CA TYR A 9 -14.91 -1.07 -11.81
C TYR A 9 -14.98 -2.22 -12.82
N LYS A 10 -14.59 -3.44 -12.44
CA LYS A 10 -14.72 -4.64 -13.28
C LYS A 10 -16.16 -4.83 -13.74
N ASP A 11 -17.09 -4.82 -12.80
CA ASP A 11 -18.50 -5.12 -13.05
C ASP A 11 -19.16 -4.01 -13.87
N THR A 12 -18.91 -2.75 -13.50
CA THR A 12 -19.51 -1.58 -14.16
C THR A 12 -19.05 -1.46 -15.61
N TYR A 13 -17.77 -1.72 -15.89
CA TYR A 13 -17.17 -1.56 -17.21
C TYR A 13 -16.89 -2.89 -17.92
N GLN A 14 -17.52 -3.97 -17.46
CA GLN A 14 -17.45 -5.32 -18.05
C GLN A 14 -16.03 -5.75 -18.45
N GLN A 15 -15.08 -5.53 -17.53
CA GLN A 15 -13.68 -5.78 -17.82
C GLN A 15 -13.40 -7.28 -17.92
N LEU A 16 -12.55 -7.67 -18.87
CA LEU A 16 -12.23 -9.08 -19.17
C LEU A 16 -11.18 -9.69 -18.24
N TRP A 17 -10.47 -8.88 -17.45
CA TRP A 17 -9.49 -9.39 -16.48
C TRP A 17 -10.16 -9.94 -15.22
N GLU A 18 -9.47 -10.85 -14.54
CA GLU A 18 -9.91 -11.45 -13.28
C GLU A 18 -9.24 -10.78 -12.07
N ILE A 19 -9.89 -10.86 -10.90
CA ILE A 19 -9.31 -10.41 -9.63
C ILE A 19 -9.24 -11.59 -8.67
N LYS A 20 -8.05 -11.80 -8.09
CA LYS A 20 -7.87 -12.62 -6.90
C LYS A 20 -7.42 -11.74 -5.74
N ALA A 21 -8.09 -11.85 -4.60
CA ALA A 21 -7.68 -11.16 -3.38
C ALA A 21 -6.55 -11.94 -2.69
N CYS A 22 -5.41 -11.30 -2.45
CA CYS A 22 -4.30 -11.94 -1.72
C CYS A 22 -4.10 -11.32 -0.34
N HIS A 23 -4.04 -12.15 0.70
CA HIS A 23 -3.69 -11.72 2.05
C HIS A 23 -2.49 -12.53 2.60
N ILE A 24 -1.43 -11.81 2.96
CA ILE A 24 -0.28 -12.38 3.66
C ILE A 24 -0.48 -12.21 5.16
N ASN A 25 -0.90 -13.28 5.84
CA ASN A 25 -0.96 -13.31 7.29
C ASN A 25 0.47 -13.39 7.85
N THR A 26 0.92 -12.29 8.45
CA THR A 26 2.25 -12.17 9.06
C THR A 26 2.39 -12.94 10.37
N GLY A 27 1.26 -13.36 10.96
CA GLY A 27 1.19 -13.98 12.28
C GLY A 27 1.19 -12.96 13.43
N PHE A 28 0.85 -11.69 13.19
CA PHE A 28 0.68 -10.72 14.28
C PHE A 28 -0.51 -11.08 15.17
N PRO A 29 -0.41 -10.89 16.50
CA PRO A 29 -1.51 -11.15 17.41
C PRO A 29 -2.70 -10.24 17.10
N GLY A 30 -3.92 -10.77 17.28
CA GLY A 30 -5.17 -10.02 17.07
C GLY A 30 -5.72 -10.01 15.65
N TRP A 31 -5.01 -10.59 14.66
CA TRP A 31 -5.53 -10.72 13.31
C TRP A 31 -6.76 -11.65 13.28
N ASN A 32 -7.87 -11.14 12.74
CA ASN A 32 -9.12 -11.88 12.55
C ASN A 32 -9.58 -11.78 11.08
N PRO A 33 -9.64 -12.89 10.33
CA PRO A 33 -10.03 -12.88 8.92
C PRO A 33 -11.54 -12.78 8.69
N ALA A 34 -12.38 -12.88 9.72
CA ALA A 34 -13.83 -13.06 9.57
C ALA A 34 -14.51 -11.99 8.70
N GLY A 35 -14.19 -10.71 8.92
CA GLY A 35 -14.77 -9.62 8.13
C GLY A 35 -14.30 -9.60 6.68
N LEU A 36 -13.01 -9.89 6.43
CA LEU A 36 -12.46 -10.03 5.09
C LEU A 36 -13.11 -11.21 4.35
N GLN A 37 -13.19 -12.37 4.99
CA GLN A 37 -13.83 -13.55 4.40
C GLN A 37 -15.31 -13.34 4.10
N LYS A 38 -16.03 -12.64 4.98
CA LYS A 38 -17.44 -12.28 4.73
C LYS A 38 -17.57 -11.40 3.49
N PHE A 39 -16.71 -10.39 3.35
CA PHE A 39 -16.69 -9.52 2.17
C PHE A 39 -16.39 -10.32 0.89
N LEU A 40 -15.37 -11.17 0.92
CA LEU A 40 -14.97 -11.96 -0.25
C LEU A 40 -16.07 -12.92 -0.71
N ARG A 41 -16.73 -13.62 0.22
CA ARG A 41 -17.85 -14.51 -0.10
C ARG A 41 -19.07 -13.76 -0.65
N ALA A 42 -19.41 -12.62 -0.07
CA ALA A 42 -20.57 -11.82 -0.51
C ALA A 42 -20.41 -11.25 -1.93
N HIS A 43 -19.18 -11.13 -2.41
CA HIS A 43 -18.84 -10.61 -3.74
C HIS A 43 -18.28 -11.68 -4.68
N GLU A 44 -18.31 -12.96 -4.29
CA GLU A 44 -17.79 -14.09 -5.08
C GLU A 44 -16.35 -13.89 -5.57
N ILE A 45 -15.51 -13.23 -4.75
CA ILE A 45 -14.12 -12.92 -5.09
C ILE A 45 -13.23 -14.07 -4.62
N GLU A 46 -12.54 -14.71 -5.55
CA GLU A 46 -11.51 -15.72 -5.24
C GLU A 46 -10.41 -15.11 -4.36
N SER A 47 -9.93 -15.85 -3.37
CA SER A 47 -8.91 -15.36 -2.45
C SER A 47 -7.83 -16.37 -2.11
N ILE A 48 -6.61 -15.86 -1.97
CA ILE A 48 -5.43 -16.59 -1.54
C ILE A 48 -4.99 -16.02 -0.20
N VAL A 49 -5.06 -16.81 0.86
CA VAL A 49 -4.61 -16.42 2.20
C VAL A 49 -3.42 -17.29 2.58
N VAL A 50 -2.24 -16.67 2.74
CA VAL A 50 -1.01 -17.38 3.08
C VAL A 50 -0.57 -17.02 4.49
N SER A 51 -0.43 -18.02 5.35
CA SER A 51 0.13 -17.87 6.68
C SER A 51 1.65 -17.98 6.64
N THR A 52 2.33 -17.02 7.28
CA THR A 52 3.80 -16.93 7.26
C THR A 52 4.38 -16.95 8.67
N LYS A 53 5.68 -17.22 8.77
CA LYS A 53 6.44 -17.12 10.02
C LYS A 53 7.13 -15.75 10.19
N ILE A 54 6.65 -14.70 9.50
CA ILE A 54 7.28 -13.36 9.51
C ILE A 54 7.35 -12.80 10.93
N TYR A 55 6.28 -12.90 11.72
CA TYR A 55 6.26 -12.40 13.09
C TYR A 55 7.26 -13.09 14.02
N LYS A 56 7.57 -14.38 13.81
CA LYS A 56 8.62 -15.04 14.60
C LYS A 56 10.01 -14.56 14.22
N ARG A 57 10.24 -14.29 12.93
CA ARG A 57 11.56 -13.88 12.40
C ARG A 57 11.89 -12.42 12.70
N ILE A 58 10.88 -11.54 12.65
CA ILE A 58 11.05 -10.09 12.87
C ILE A 58 11.54 -9.74 14.29
N GLN A 59 11.36 -10.64 15.26
CA GLN A 59 11.82 -10.43 16.64
C GLN A 59 13.36 -10.42 16.76
N ARG A 60 14.06 -11.04 15.80
CA ARG A 60 15.52 -11.24 15.80
C ARG A 60 16.25 -10.24 14.90
N VAL A 61 15.57 -9.20 14.42
CA VAL A 61 16.16 -8.19 13.52
C VAL A 61 15.96 -6.79 14.09
N ASP A 62 16.93 -5.92 13.84
CA ASP A 62 16.88 -4.53 14.27
C ASP A 62 15.87 -3.73 13.45
N ASP A 63 16.02 -3.73 12.12
CA ASP A 63 15.07 -3.07 11.21
C ASP A 63 13.86 -3.97 10.88
N LYS A 64 12.97 -4.06 11.87
CA LYS A 64 11.74 -4.84 11.84
C LYS A 64 10.84 -4.47 10.65
N CYS A 65 10.61 -3.17 10.45
CA CYS A 65 9.71 -2.69 9.39
C CYS A 65 10.24 -2.96 7.99
N PHE A 66 11.55 -2.75 7.77
CA PHE A 66 12.19 -3.07 6.50
C PHE A 66 12.12 -4.57 6.21
N PHE A 67 12.48 -5.41 7.17
CA PHE A 67 12.43 -6.87 7.03
C PHE A 67 11.00 -7.35 6.70
N CYS A 68 10.01 -6.91 7.46
CA CYS A 68 8.60 -7.30 7.26
C CYS A 68 8.08 -6.89 5.87
N SER A 69 8.39 -5.66 5.45
CA SER A 69 7.99 -5.15 4.13
C SER A 69 8.61 -5.99 3.00
N ARG A 70 9.91 -6.30 3.10
CA ARG A 70 10.61 -7.12 2.11
C ARG A 70 10.08 -8.57 2.08
N ALA A 71 9.86 -9.18 3.25
CA ALA A 71 9.35 -10.55 3.35
C ALA A 71 7.93 -10.68 2.77
N ARG A 72 7.01 -9.76 3.09
CA ARG A 72 5.66 -9.76 2.50
C ARG A 72 5.69 -9.55 0.99
N ARG A 73 6.54 -8.64 0.50
CA ARG A 73 6.68 -8.40 -0.94
C ARG A 73 7.22 -9.63 -1.67
N LYS A 74 8.21 -10.31 -1.10
CA LYS A 74 8.73 -11.57 -1.64
C LYS A 74 7.61 -12.61 -1.76
N GLN A 75 6.85 -12.82 -0.68
CA GLN A 75 5.74 -13.78 -0.68
C GLN A 75 4.66 -13.43 -1.73
N LEU A 76 4.33 -12.14 -1.88
CA LEU A 76 3.36 -11.70 -2.90
C LEU A 76 3.87 -11.97 -4.32
N MET A 77 5.17 -11.79 -4.58
CA MET A 77 5.77 -12.08 -5.88
C MET A 77 5.76 -13.58 -6.18
N GLU A 78 6.10 -14.42 -5.20
CA GLU A 78 6.08 -15.88 -5.33
C GLU A 78 4.67 -16.39 -5.65
N ILE A 79 3.66 -15.94 -4.90
CA ILE A 79 2.25 -16.29 -5.17
C ILE A 79 1.82 -15.84 -6.57
N ALA A 80 2.22 -14.64 -6.97
CA ALA A 80 1.87 -14.12 -8.28
C ALA A 80 2.47 -14.97 -9.41
N GLU A 81 3.72 -15.41 -9.27
CA GLU A 81 4.38 -16.30 -10.23
C GLU A 81 3.71 -17.69 -10.25
N GLU A 82 3.47 -18.31 -9.10
CA GLU A 82 2.81 -19.62 -8.97
C GLU A 82 1.36 -19.62 -9.51
N SER A 83 0.68 -18.48 -9.43
CA SER A 83 -0.72 -18.34 -9.84
C SER A 83 -0.91 -17.71 -11.22
N ASN A 84 0.17 -17.56 -12.02
CA ASN A 84 0.16 -16.92 -13.33
C ASN A 84 -0.45 -15.50 -13.34
N ILE A 85 -0.25 -14.73 -12.26
CA ILE A 85 -0.72 -13.36 -12.12
C ILE A 85 0.28 -12.40 -12.77
N THR A 86 -0.23 -11.52 -13.63
CA THR A 86 0.57 -10.53 -14.37
C THR A 86 0.67 -9.17 -13.64
N ASN A 87 -0.30 -8.86 -12.78
CA ASN A 87 -0.39 -7.57 -12.10
C ASN A 87 -0.71 -7.72 -10.60
N ILE A 88 0.02 -6.99 -9.74
CA ILE A 88 -0.30 -6.87 -8.31
C ILE A 88 -0.78 -5.45 -8.03
N ALA A 89 -2.05 -5.33 -7.62
CA ALA A 89 -2.62 -4.07 -7.18
C ALA A 89 -2.33 -3.81 -5.69
N LEU A 90 -1.78 -2.63 -5.39
CA LEU A 90 -1.45 -2.20 -4.03
C LEU A 90 -2.25 -0.95 -3.68
N ALA A 91 -2.77 -0.89 -2.45
CA ALA A 91 -3.68 0.16 -1.98
C ALA A 91 -2.96 1.47 -1.59
N HIS A 92 -1.79 1.73 -2.18
CA HIS A 92 -1.02 2.93 -1.88
C HIS A 92 -1.73 4.16 -2.45
N HIS A 93 -1.91 5.16 -1.60
CA HIS A 93 -2.56 6.42 -1.93
C HIS A 93 -1.57 7.58 -1.93
N GLN A 94 -2.05 8.78 -2.27
CA GLN A 94 -1.21 9.97 -2.44
C GLN A 94 -0.29 10.25 -1.24
N GLU A 95 -0.81 10.13 -0.02
CA GLU A 95 0.00 10.33 1.19
C GLU A 95 1.12 9.29 1.36
N ASP A 96 0.92 8.03 0.95
CA ASP A 96 1.96 7.00 1.03
C ASP A 96 3.14 7.33 0.10
N VAL A 97 2.84 7.95 -1.04
CA VAL A 97 3.84 8.41 -2.03
C VAL A 97 4.64 9.58 -1.47
N ALA A 98 3.97 10.55 -0.85
CA ALA A 98 4.64 11.68 -0.18
C ALA A 98 5.53 11.20 0.98
N GLU A 99 5.04 10.29 1.82
CA GLU A 99 5.81 9.68 2.91
C GLU A 99 7.01 8.90 2.37
N THR A 100 6.86 8.13 1.28
CA THR A 100 7.98 7.39 0.68
C THR A 100 9.03 8.33 0.11
N LEU A 101 8.63 9.44 -0.51
CA LEU A 101 9.58 10.47 -0.97
C LEU A 101 10.43 10.97 0.20
N LEU A 102 9.78 11.38 1.30
CA LEU A 102 10.48 11.90 2.48
C LEU A 102 11.33 10.84 3.17
N LEU A 103 10.86 9.60 3.26
CA LEU A 103 11.67 8.49 3.78
C LEU A 103 12.98 8.34 2.99
N ASN A 104 12.89 8.38 1.65
CA ASN A 104 14.06 8.24 0.79
C ASN A 104 14.99 9.47 0.88
N MET A 105 14.44 10.68 0.95
CA MET A 105 15.24 11.90 1.11
C MET A 105 15.98 11.93 2.45
N LEU A 106 15.26 11.68 3.55
CA LEU A 106 15.77 11.86 4.91
C LEU A 106 16.67 10.71 5.40
N TYR A 107 16.41 9.48 4.94
CA TYR A 107 17.12 8.30 5.44
C TYR A 107 17.95 7.55 4.39
N ALA A 108 17.76 7.84 3.11
CA ALA A 108 18.51 7.19 2.02
C ALA A 108 19.23 8.20 1.10
N GLY A 109 19.16 9.51 1.40
CA GLY A 109 19.86 10.55 0.65
C GLY A 109 19.49 10.62 -0.83
N ARG A 110 18.28 10.20 -1.22
CA ARG A 110 17.89 10.11 -2.64
C ARG A 110 16.47 10.61 -2.90
N MET A 111 16.28 11.27 -4.03
CA MET A 111 14.97 11.66 -4.53
C MET A 111 14.34 10.50 -5.31
N SER A 112 13.53 9.69 -4.62
CA SER A 112 12.80 8.59 -5.26
C SER A 112 11.51 8.31 -4.50
N THR A 113 10.50 7.77 -5.18
CA THR A 113 9.21 7.45 -4.57
C THR A 113 8.53 6.24 -5.22
N LEU A 114 7.28 5.98 -4.85
CA LEU A 114 6.44 4.97 -5.48
C LEU A 114 5.98 5.45 -6.86
N LEU A 115 6.05 4.58 -7.86
CA LEU A 115 5.50 4.84 -9.20
C LEU A 115 4.05 4.34 -9.29
N PRO A 116 3.15 4.96 -10.07
CA PRO A 116 1.78 4.47 -10.23
C PRO A 116 1.74 3.07 -10.88
N ARG A 117 2.65 2.82 -11.82
CA ARG A 117 2.90 1.53 -12.48
C ARG A 117 4.40 1.26 -12.43
N GLN A 118 4.77 0.06 -11.97
CA GLN A 118 6.17 -0.33 -11.80
C GLN A 118 6.37 -1.77 -12.28
N PRO A 119 6.95 -1.97 -13.49
CA PRO A 119 7.36 -3.28 -13.95
C PRO A 119 8.43 -3.85 -13.01
N ILE A 120 8.33 -5.14 -12.71
CA ILE A 120 9.28 -5.92 -11.92
C ILE A 120 9.53 -7.25 -12.63
N VAL A 121 10.59 -7.98 -12.25
CA VAL A 121 10.93 -9.29 -12.84
C VAL A 121 11.01 -9.23 -14.37
N HIS A 122 11.82 -8.29 -14.89
CA HIS A 122 11.97 -8.04 -16.34
C HIS A 122 10.65 -7.78 -17.08
N GLY A 123 9.64 -7.23 -16.39
CA GLY A 123 8.35 -6.88 -16.97
C GLY A 123 7.30 -7.99 -16.94
N ARG A 124 7.64 -9.22 -16.50
CA ARG A 124 6.69 -10.33 -16.36
C ARG A 124 5.58 -10.02 -15.34
N LEU A 125 5.92 -9.27 -14.30
CA LEU A 125 5.01 -8.90 -13.22
C LEU A 125 5.00 -7.38 -13.07
N VAL A 126 3.83 -6.79 -12.87
CA VAL A 126 3.71 -5.33 -12.73
C VAL A 126 2.99 -4.94 -11.46
N LEU A 127 3.62 -4.10 -10.64
CA LEU A 127 2.96 -3.46 -9.52
C LEU A 127 2.15 -2.27 -10.02
N ILE A 128 0.85 -2.23 -9.69
CA ILE A 128 -0.03 -1.11 -9.98
C ILE A 128 -0.58 -0.54 -8.68
N ARG A 129 -0.81 0.77 -8.65
CA ARG A 129 -1.34 1.50 -7.48
C ARG A 129 -2.60 2.26 -7.90
N PRO A 130 -3.77 1.63 -7.98
CA PRO A 130 -4.98 2.30 -8.50
C PRO A 130 -5.43 3.52 -7.69
N LEU A 131 -5.05 3.60 -6.40
CA LEU A 131 -5.39 4.72 -5.51
C LEU A 131 -4.35 5.85 -5.53
N TYR A 132 -3.36 5.81 -6.42
CA TYR A 132 -2.17 6.66 -6.40
C TYR A 132 -2.46 8.17 -6.27
N TYR A 133 -3.50 8.64 -6.94
CA TYR A 133 -3.91 10.05 -6.96
C TYR A 133 -5.00 10.39 -5.93
N MET A 134 -5.49 9.41 -5.18
CA MET A 134 -6.52 9.63 -4.16
C MET A 134 -5.88 10.08 -2.86
N ASN A 135 -6.46 11.10 -2.22
CA ASN A 135 -6.11 11.44 -0.85
C ASN A 135 -6.80 10.46 0.13
N LYS A 136 -6.29 10.39 1.36
CA LYS A 136 -6.81 9.48 2.40
C LYS A 136 -8.24 9.85 2.83
N GLU A 137 -8.58 11.13 2.84
CA GLU A 137 -9.88 11.64 3.25
C GLU A 137 -11.01 11.14 2.33
N THR A 138 -10.84 11.29 1.02
CA THR A 138 -11.75 10.75 -0.01
C THR A 138 -11.88 9.23 0.10
N ILE A 139 -10.78 8.51 0.35
CA ILE A 139 -10.82 7.06 0.59
C ILE A 139 -11.70 6.73 1.80
N LEU A 140 -11.59 7.49 2.89
CA LEU A 140 -12.38 7.28 4.10
C LEU A 140 -13.85 7.70 3.92
N GLU A 141 -14.14 8.74 3.16
CA GLU A 141 -15.50 9.14 2.80
C GLU A 141 -16.22 8.06 2.00
N ILE A 142 -15.57 7.54 0.96
CA ILE A 142 -16.13 6.44 0.16
C ILE A 142 -16.30 5.20 1.05
N ALA A 143 -15.34 4.91 1.94
CA ALA A 143 -15.46 3.76 2.85
C ALA A 143 -16.68 3.88 3.76
N ARG A 144 -16.93 5.09 4.30
CA ARG A 144 -18.11 5.37 5.12
C ARG A 144 -19.41 5.25 4.32
N ALA A 145 -19.45 5.82 3.12
CA ALA A 145 -20.63 5.80 2.25
C ALA A 145 -21.06 4.37 1.84
N PHE A 146 -20.09 3.46 1.68
CA PHE A 146 -20.35 2.05 1.36
C PHE A 146 -20.29 1.12 2.58
N HIS A 147 -20.31 1.67 3.80
CA HIS A 147 -20.27 0.92 5.06
C HIS A 147 -19.11 -0.11 5.15
N LEU A 148 -17.97 0.21 4.53
CA LEU A 148 -16.78 -0.63 4.53
C LEU A 148 -16.02 -0.45 5.84
N LYS A 149 -15.86 -1.53 6.60
CA LYS A 149 -15.11 -1.53 7.85
C LYS A 149 -13.61 -1.73 7.61
N SER A 150 -12.80 -0.83 8.17
CA SER A 150 -11.36 -1.08 8.29
C SER A 150 -11.12 -2.19 9.32
N HIS A 151 -10.17 -3.06 9.04
CA HIS A 151 -9.81 -4.15 9.95
C HIS A 151 -8.73 -3.75 10.95
N GLY A 152 -8.31 -2.48 11.01
CA GLY A 152 -7.34 -1.98 11.99
C GLY A 152 -5.89 -2.42 11.71
N ASP A 153 -4.96 -1.76 12.41
CA ASP A 153 -3.53 -2.04 12.31
C ASP A 153 -3.08 -2.99 13.43
N PHE A 154 -2.84 -4.26 13.09
CA PHE A 154 -2.42 -5.30 14.05
C PHE A 154 -0.92 -5.35 14.32
N CYS A 155 -0.13 -4.50 13.66
CA CYS A 155 1.33 -4.56 13.75
C CYS A 155 1.81 -3.95 15.08
N PRO A 156 2.44 -4.75 15.98
CA PRO A 156 2.89 -4.25 17.27
C PRO A 156 4.07 -3.26 17.14
N TYR A 157 4.76 -3.25 16.00
CA TYR A 157 5.94 -2.43 15.75
C TYR A 157 5.64 -1.13 14.98
N TYR A 158 4.39 -0.91 14.58
CA TYR A 158 4.02 0.17 13.67
C TYR A 158 4.35 1.57 14.24
N LYS A 159 4.02 1.78 15.53
CA LYS A 159 4.16 3.09 16.21
C LYS A 159 5.61 3.61 16.25
N ASN A 160 6.59 2.72 16.30
CA ASN A 160 8.01 3.09 16.39
C ASN A 160 8.69 3.13 15.01
N SER A 161 7.92 3.15 13.92
CA SER A 161 8.47 3.14 12.57
C SER A 161 8.82 4.56 12.10
N ARG A 162 9.88 4.68 11.29
CA ARG A 162 10.26 5.95 10.63
C ARG A 162 9.12 6.54 9.79
N ARG A 163 8.28 5.67 9.20
CA ARG A 163 7.12 6.10 8.43
C ARG A 163 6.09 6.79 9.33
N GLU A 164 5.80 6.20 10.50
CA GLU A 164 4.86 6.81 11.44
C GLU A 164 5.38 8.15 11.96
N MET A 165 6.68 8.25 12.29
CA MET A 165 7.29 9.51 12.69
C MET A 165 7.13 10.62 11.61
N ILE A 166 7.32 10.29 10.33
CA ILE A 166 7.09 11.24 9.23
C ILE A 166 5.62 11.62 9.15
N ARG A 167 4.71 10.64 9.23
CA ARG A 167 3.26 10.86 9.19
C ARG A 167 2.80 11.77 10.31
N GLU A 168 3.26 11.56 11.54
CA GLU A 168 2.96 12.42 12.68
C GLU A 168 3.42 13.86 12.44
N LYS A 169 4.67 14.05 11.98
CA LYS A 169 5.20 15.39 11.64
C LYS A 169 4.39 16.07 10.54
N LEU A 170 4.05 15.35 9.48
CA LEU A 170 3.22 15.88 8.39
C LEU A 170 1.81 16.25 8.87
N ASN A 171 1.21 15.46 9.77
CA ASN A 171 -0.09 15.76 10.35
C ASN A 171 -0.07 17.03 11.22
N VAL A 172 1.02 17.29 11.94
CA VAL A 172 1.19 18.56 12.65
C VAL A 172 1.27 19.72 11.66
N MET A 173 2.05 19.58 10.58
CA MET A 173 2.16 20.60 9.53
C MET A 173 0.84 20.81 8.79
N LYS A 174 0.06 19.74 8.56
CA LYS A 174 -1.24 19.77 7.88
C LYS A 174 -2.22 20.71 8.57
N LYS A 175 -2.15 20.85 9.90
CA LYS A 175 -2.98 21.80 10.65
C LYS A 175 -2.77 23.26 10.24
N LYS A 176 -1.56 23.61 9.80
CA LYS A 176 -1.21 24.96 9.32
C LYS A 176 -1.28 25.09 7.80
N ASN A 177 -1.03 23.99 7.08
CA ASN A 177 -1.10 23.92 5.62
C ASN A 177 -1.88 22.65 5.22
N PRO A 178 -3.19 22.76 5.00
CA PRO A 178 -4.03 21.61 4.62
C PRO A 178 -3.54 20.85 3.38
N ASP A 179 -2.84 21.55 2.48
CA ASP A 179 -2.33 21.02 1.22
C ASP A 179 -0.95 20.37 1.32
N ILE A 180 -0.36 20.24 2.51
CA ILE A 180 1.05 19.80 2.65
C ILE A 180 1.34 18.47 1.92
N TYR A 181 0.47 17.47 2.07
CA TYR A 181 0.60 16.18 1.37
C TYR A 181 0.43 16.33 -0.14
N THR A 182 -0.52 17.16 -0.57
CA THR A 182 -0.77 17.45 -1.98
C THR A 182 0.41 18.15 -2.63
N ASN A 183 1.01 19.12 -1.94
CA ASN A 183 2.17 19.87 -2.41
C ASN A 183 3.41 18.97 -2.54
N ILE A 184 3.69 18.12 -1.54
CA ILE A 184 4.79 17.15 -1.61
C ILE A 184 4.55 16.14 -2.74
N PHE A 185 3.33 15.68 -2.93
CA PHE A 185 3.02 14.78 -4.02
C PHE A 185 3.20 15.45 -5.40
N ARG A 186 2.68 16.67 -5.57
CA ARG A 186 2.80 17.44 -6.82
C ARG A 186 4.26 17.78 -7.15
N SER A 187 5.10 18.01 -6.14
CA SER A 187 6.51 18.34 -6.37
C SER A 187 7.29 17.23 -7.09
N ILE A 188 6.86 15.97 -6.98
CA ILE A 188 7.43 14.83 -7.70
C ILE A 188 7.35 15.05 -9.22
N PHE A 189 6.28 15.66 -9.71
CA PHE A 189 6.03 15.89 -11.12
C PHE A 189 6.53 17.26 -11.61
N ASN A 190 6.85 18.17 -10.67
CA ASN A 190 7.12 19.58 -10.95
C ASN A 190 8.54 19.95 -10.53
N VAL A 191 9.54 19.14 -10.90
CA VAL A 191 10.95 19.42 -10.62
C VAL A 191 11.45 20.49 -11.59
N LYS A 192 11.83 21.67 -11.04
CA LYS A 192 12.44 22.74 -11.83
C LYS A 192 13.92 22.42 -12.06
N GLN A 193 14.21 21.71 -13.16
CA GLN A 193 15.55 21.18 -13.46
C GLN A 193 16.63 22.27 -13.49
N SER A 194 16.31 23.50 -13.89
CA SER A 194 17.26 24.62 -13.89
C SER A 194 17.75 25.04 -12.50
N TYR A 195 17.18 24.50 -11.42
CA TYR A 195 17.59 24.73 -10.02
C TYR A 195 18.13 23.45 -9.36
N MET A 196 18.41 22.41 -10.14
CA MET A 196 19.03 21.17 -9.67
C MET A 196 20.49 21.09 -10.15
N PRO A 197 21.39 20.48 -9.36
CA PRO A 197 22.74 20.19 -9.84
C PRO A 197 22.72 19.37 -11.14
N SER A 198 23.58 19.74 -12.07
CA SER A 198 23.80 19.05 -13.35
C SER A 198 24.42 17.67 -13.16
#